data_AF-A0A434FTF9-F1
#
_entry.id   AF-A0A434FTF9-F1
#
_cell.length_a   1.000
_cell.length_b   1.000
_cell.length_c   1.000
_cell.angle_alpha   90.00
_cell.angle_beta   90.00
_cell.angle_gamma   90.00
#
_symmetry.space_group_name_H-M   'P 1'
#
loop_
_entity.id
_entity.type
_entity.pdbx_description
1 polymer ?
#
loop_
_entity_poly.entity_id
_entity_poly.type
_entity_poly.pdbx_seq_one_letter_code
_entity_poly.pdbx_strand_id
1 'polypeptide(L)'
;VAVRVMREPVHSDAVEALRAYAADGEKVLWVDGDIWLVFSRERPSSRLLAAANHKRFGVGTSRNWNTVRRLAEMVGSRVASSIA
;
A
#
# COMPACT_ATOMS: atom_id res chain seq x y z
N VAL A 1 -6.88 -0.60 -5.30
CA VAL A 1 -5.96 -1.03 -4.22
C VAL A 1 -4.54 -0.62 -4.60
N ALA A 2 -3.78 -0.13 -3.63
CA ALA A 2 -2.36 0.20 -3.74
C ALA A 2 -1.65 -0.25 -2.45
N VAL A 3 -0.34 -0.42 -2.54
CA VAL A 3 0.54 -0.66 -1.40
C VAL A 3 1.66 0.37 -1.42
N ARG A 4 2.05 0.86 -0.24
CA ARG A 4 3.31 1.57 -0.05
C ARG A 4 4.23 0.61 0.68
N VAL A 5 5.17 0.04 -0.07
CA VAL A 5 6.18 -0.87 0.46
C VAL A 5 7.24 -0.03 1.16
N MET A 6 7.43 -0.25 2.45
CA MET A 6 8.26 0.57 3.31
C MET A 6 9.68 -0.01 3.38
N ARG A 7 10.69 0.87 3.42
CA ARG A 7 12.09 0.44 3.60
C ARG A 7 12.33 -0.06 5.02
N GLU A 8 11.78 0.67 5.98
CA GLU A 8 11.70 0.30 7.38
C GLU A 8 10.22 0.19 7.75
N PRO A 9 9.80 -0.78 8.58
CA PRO A 9 8.40 -0.93 8.98
C PRO A 9 7.81 0.39 9.50
N VAL A 10 6.62 0.74 9.01
CA VAL A 10 5.93 1.93 9.53
C VAL A 10 5.46 1.69 10.96
N HIS A 11 5.60 2.72 11.81
CA HIS A 11 5.05 2.68 13.15
C HIS A 11 3.51 2.66 13.11
N SER A 12 2.89 1.83 13.95
CA SER A 12 1.43 1.64 14.01
C SER A 12 0.68 2.97 14.17
N ASP A 13 1.16 3.85 15.03
CA ASP A 13 0.52 5.14 15.33
C ASP A 13 0.38 6.03 14.09
N ALA A 14 1.36 5.99 13.18
CA ALA A 14 1.29 6.74 11.93
C ALA A 14 0.18 6.18 11.02
N VAL A 15 -0.02 4.85 11.03
CA VAL A 15 -1.09 4.18 10.27
C VAL A 15 -2.46 4.51 10.86
N GLU A 16 -2.59 4.50 12.19
CA GLU A 16 -3.83 4.91 12.86
C GLU A 16 -4.19 6.36 12.54
N ALA A 17 -3.19 7.26 12.57
CA ALA A 17 -3.39 8.64 12.13
C ALA A 17 -3.72 8.75 10.63
N LEU A 18 -3.40 7.76 9.79
CA LEU A 18 -3.79 7.73 8.38
C LEU A 18 -5.23 7.23 8.19
N ARG A 19 -5.69 6.27 9.02
CA ARG A 19 -7.07 5.76 9.01
C ARG A 19 -8.10 6.86 9.21
N ALA A 20 -7.77 7.87 10.02
CA ALA A 20 -8.63 9.04 10.25
C ALA A 20 -8.97 9.84 8.97
N TYR A 21 -8.25 9.63 7.86
CA TYR A 21 -8.53 10.28 6.57
C TYR A 21 -9.37 9.42 5.62
N ALA A 22 -9.63 8.15 5.95
CA ALA A 22 -10.42 7.26 5.12
C ALA A 22 -11.90 7.63 5.20
N ALA A 23 -12.52 7.84 4.03
CA ALA A 23 -13.97 7.99 3.91
C ALA A 23 -14.66 6.63 3.65
N ASP A 24 -15.99 6.64 3.56
CA ASP A 24 -16.76 5.45 3.18
C ASP A 24 -16.27 4.86 1.86
N GLY A 25 -16.06 3.53 1.87
CA GLY A 25 -15.51 2.79 0.73
C GLY A 25 -13.99 2.85 0.59
N GLU A 26 -13.30 3.63 1.42
CA GLU A 26 -11.84 3.65 1.53
C GLU A 26 -11.37 2.79 2.71
N LYS A 27 -10.18 2.22 2.59
CA LYS A 27 -9.59 1.39 3.65
C LYS A 27 -8.09 1.61 3.74
N VAL A 28 -7.58 1.55 4.95
CA VAL A 28 -6.15 1.45 5.24
C VAL A 28 -5.93 0.12 5.94
N LEU A 29 -4.87 -0.62 5.60
CA LEU A 29 -4.44 -1.79 6.35
C LEU A 29 -2.94 -1.71 6.61
N TRP A 30 -2.52 -2.29 7.72
CA TRP A 30 -1.11 -2.46 8.07
C TRP A 30 -0.81 -3.94 8.00
N VAL A 31 0.12 -4.34 7.13
CA VAL A 31 0.48 -5.74 6.91
C VAL A 31 1.98 -5.80 6.78
N ASP A 32 2.65 -6.55 7.67
CA ASP A 32 4.10 -6.77 7.66
C ASP A 32 4.95 -5.49 7.60
N GLY A 33 4.49 -4.41 8.24
CA GLY A 33 5.19 -3.12 8.21
C GLY A 33 4.84 -2.22 7.02
N ASP A 34 4.04 -2.70 6.06
CA ASP A 34 3.61 -1.97 4.88
C ASP A 34 2.20 -1.38 5.01
N ILE A 35 1.95 -0.33 4.24
CA ILE A 35 0.65 0.35 4.20
C ILE A 35 -0.12 -0.07 2.97
N TRP A 36 -1.27 -0.69 3.16
CA TRP A 36 -2.21 -1.04 2.09
C TRP A 36 -3.38 -0.07 2.06
N LEU A 37 -3.76 0.34 0.86
CA LEU A 37 -4.77 1.38 0.63
C LEU A 37 -5.81 0.90 -0.37
N VAL A 38 -7.07 1.07 -0.01
CA VAL A 38 -8.20 0.96 -0.94
C VAL A 38 -8.79 2.35 -1.07
N PHE A 39 -8.80 2.87 -2.29
CA PHE A 39 -9.47 4.12 -2.63
C PHE A 39 -10.84 3.81 -3.23
N SER A 40 -11.82 4.64 -2.93
CA SER A 40 -13.13 4.57 -3.55
C SER A 40 -13.04 4.93 -5.03
N ARG A 41 -13.87 4.29 -5.86
CA ARG A 41 -14.00 4.63 -7.29
C ARG A 41 -14.95 5.81 -7.53
N GLU A 42 -15.77 6.14 -6.54
CA GLU A 42 -16.84 7.14 -6.63
C GLU A 42 -16.37 8.53 -6.21
N ARG A 43 -15.20 8.63 -5.56
CA ARG A 43 -14.65 9.90 -5.06
C ARG A 43 -13.34 10.28 -5.78
N PRO A 44 -13.39 11.19 -6.76
CA PRO A 44 -12.19 11.63 -7.47
C PRO A 44 -11.23 12.46 -6.59
N SER A 45 -11.72 13.07 -5.50
CA SER A 45 -10.93 13.88 -4.55
C SER A 45 -10.80 13.19 -3.18
N SER A 46 -9.93 12.18 -3.10
CA SER A 46 -9.66 11.45 -1.86
C SER A 46 -8.70 12.21 -0.92
N ARG A 47 -9.15 12.53 0.30
CA ARG A 47 -8.30 13.05 1.38
C ARG A 47 -7.26 12.02 1.83
N LEU A 48 -7.63 10.74 1.80
CA LEU A 48 -6.72 9.64 2.08
C LEU A 48 -5.55 9.61 1.09
N LEU A 49 -5.82 9.82 -0.20
CA LEU A 49 -4.77 9.84 -1.23
C LEU A 49 -3.75 10.96 -0.98
N ALA A 50 -4.22 12.15 -0.61
CA ALA A 50 -3.34 13.26 -0.25
C ALA A 50 -2.51 12.93 1.01
N ALA A 51 -3.15 12.41 2.06
CA ALA A 51 -2.48 12.05 3.31
C ALA A 51 -1.45 10.92 3.14
N ALA A 52 -1.72 9.93 2.29
CA ALA A 52 -0.86 8.77 2.04
C ALA A 52 0.49 9.14 1.39
N ASN A 53 0.57 10.28 0.70
CA ASN A 53 1.80 10.77 0.07
C ASN A 53 2.72 11.53 1.03
N HIS A 54 2.31 11.73 2.29
CA HIS A 54 3.09 12.49 3.26
C HIS A 54 4.41 11.78 3.62
N LYS A 55 5.45 12.55 3.93
CA LYS A 55 6.79 12.04 4.31
C LYS A 55 6.86 11.43 5.71
N ARG A 56 5.78 11.56 6.51
CA ARG A 56 5.73 11.14 7.93
C ARG A 56 5.86 9.62 8.13
N PHE A 57 5.66 8.84 7.08
CA PHE A 57 5.78 7.38 7.13
C PHE A 57 7.22 6.90 6.92
N GLY A 58 8.16 7.80 6.59
CA GLY A 58 9.50 7.43 6.18
C GLY A 58 9.60 7.06 4.70
N VAL A 59 10.70 6.38 4.35
CA VAL A 59 11.01 6.03 2.96
C VAL A 59 10.22 4.80 2.55
N GLY A 60 9.42 4.92 1.50
CA GLY A 60 8.66 3.82 0.93
C GLY A 60 8.35 4.05 -0.54
N THR A 61 7.96 2.97 -1.22
CA THR A 61 7.69 2.93 -2.65
C THR A 61 6.23 2.56 -2.88
N SER A 62 5.46 3.49 -3.42
CA SER A 62 4.05 3.24 -3.77
C SER A 62 3.93 2.44 -5.07
N ARG A 63 3.08 1.42 -5.06
CA ARG A 63 2.73 0.59 -6.22
C ARG A 63 1.23 0.32 -6.23
N ASN A 64 0.63 0.38 -7.41
CA ASN A 64 -0.77 -0.02 -7.56
C ASN A 64 -0.88 -1.55 -7.64
N TRP A 65 -2.10 -2.08 -7.46
CA TRP A 65 -2.34 -3.52 -7.48
C TRP A 65 -1.95 -4.22 -8.78
N ASN A 66 -2.05 -3.55 -9.94
CA ASN A 66 -1.62 -4.13 -11.21
C ASN A 66 -0.11 -4.42 -11.21
N THR A 67 0.70 -3.51 -10.65
CA THR A 67 2.15 -3.75 -10.50
C THR A 67 2.44 -4.85 -9.50
N VAL A 68 1.78 -4.86 -8.34
CA VAL A 68 1.97 -5.91 -7.31
C VAL A 68 1.67 -7.28 -7.89
N ARG A 69 0.55 -7.43 -8.61
CA ARG A 69 0.18 -8.69 -9.25
C ARG A 69 1.25 -9.19 -10.22
N ARG A 70 1.72 -8.31 -11.12
CA ARG A 70 2.78 -8.68 -12.08
C ARG A 70 4.09 -9.05 -11.39
N LEU A 71 4.45 -8.36 -10.31
CA LEU A 71 5.64 -8.71 -9.53
C LEU A 71 5.48 -10.09 -8.88
N ALA A 72 4.31 -10.42 -8.34
CA ALA A 72 4.03 -11.74 -7.78
C ALA A 72 4.16 -12.84 -8.86
N GLU A 73 3.64 -12.61 -10.07
CA GLU A 73 3.80 -13.52 -11.22
C GLU A 73 5.28 -13.70 -11.60
N MET A 74 6.05 -12.62 -11.60
CA MET A 74 7.49 -12.65 -11.92
C MET A 74 8.33 -13.37 -10.86
N VAL A 75 8.01 -13.21 -9.57
CA VAL A 75 8.72 -13.88 -8.48
C VAL A 75 8.30 -15.36 -8.43
N GLY A 76 7.00 -15.66 -8.58
CA GLY A 76 6.49 -17.03 -8.59
C GLY A 76 7.03 -17.87 -9.74
N SER A 77 7.14 -17.31 -10.95
CA SER A 77 7.71 -18.01 -12.11
C SER A 77 9.20 -18.31 -11.95
N ARG A 78 9.97 -17.45 -11.27
CA ARG A 78 11.39 -17.70 -10.97
C ARG A 78 11.60 -18.83 -9.98
N VAL A 79 10.74 -18.92 -8.95
CA VAL A 79 10.81 -20.02 -7.97
C VAL A 79 10.56 -21.36 -8.64
N ALA A 80 9.55 -21.45 -9.51
CA ALA A 80 9.28 -22.68 -10.27
C ALA A 80 10.46 -23.09 -11.18
N SER A 81 11.14 -22.12 -11.80
CA SER A 81 12.27 -22.38 -12.70
C SER A 81 13.60 -22.68 -11.99
N SER A 82 13.70 -22.48 -10.67
CA SER A 82 14.88 -22.82 -9.86
C SER A 82 14.80 -24.20 -9.20
N ILE A 83 13.64 -24.86 -9.27
CA ILE A 83 13.36 -26.16 -8.65
C ILE A 83 13.21 -27.27 -9.72
N ALA A 84 13.13 -26.90 -11.00
CA ALA A 84 13.18 -27.80 -12.15
C ALA A 84 14.61 -27.94 -12.68
#